data_AF-A0A3A8YIK5-F1
#
_entry.id   AF-A0A3A8YIK5-F1
#
_cell.length_a   1.000
_cell.length_b   1.000
_cell.length_c   1.000
_cell.angle_alpha   90.00
_cell.angle_beta   90.00
_cell.angle_gamma   90.00
#
_symmetry.space_group_name_H-M   'P 1'
#
loop_
_entity.id
_entity.type
_entity.pdbx_description
1 polymer ?
#
loop_
_entity_poly.entity_id
_entity_poly.type
_entity_poly.pdbx_seq_one_letter_code
_entity_poly.pdbx_strand_id
1 'polypeptide(L)'
;MTFTERNEIFMDNADMIRRVMRRNWPLICAMRLDWDDVYQELAIAALNAIDTFDPMRSECIQAHIWMKLQYAVLTIKRQYRPCGLTGYGRQPRPVVVSLEQSEGMERFLATEPAKESQELSPAMRQALSRLDKEEREAVIRYLNDQESKRERTVKTALDKVRVYYLAASPGPQCAVGTW
;
A
#
# COMPACT_ATOMS: atom_id res chain seq x y z
N MET A 1 -26.13 6.79 -18.56
CA MET A 1 -27.23 7.13 -17.65
C MET A 1 -27.00 8.53 -17.11
N THR A 2 -28.01 9.40 -17.09
CA THR A 2 -27.88 10.73 -16.46
C THR A 2 -28.03 10.65 -14.94
N PHE A 3 -27.58 11.66 -14.21
CA PHE A 3 -27.69 11.69 -12.74
C PHE A 3 -29.15 11.68 -12.26
N THR A 4 -30.03 12.39 -12.96
CA THR A 4 -31.45 12.47 -12.61
C THR A 4 -32.14 11.12 -12.78
N GLU A 5 -31.96 10.46 -13.94
CA GLU A 5 -32.49 9.12 -14.19
C GLU A 5 -31.96 8.10 -13.16
N ARG A 6 -30.67 8.19 -12.81
CA ARG A 6 -30.06 7.32 -11.79
C ARG A 6 -30.75 7.45 -10.45
N ASN A 7 -31.01 8.67 -10.02
CA ASN A 7 -31.66 8.95 -8.76
C ASN A 7 -33.14 8.54 -8.78
N GLU A 8 -33.86 8.77 -9.88
CA GLU A 8 -35.24 8.32 -10.04
C GLU A 8 -35.35 6.79 -9.87
N ILE A 9 -34.53 6.03 -10.60
CA ILE A 9 -34.49 4.57 -10.48
C ILE A 9 -34.11 4.15 -9.05
N PHE A 10 -33.15 4.82 -8.42
CA PHE A 10 -32.79 4.53 -7.04
C PHE A 10 -33.97 4.76 -6.08
N MET A 11 -34.65 5.90 -6.18
CA MET A 11 -35.76 6.26 -5.31
C MET A 11 -36.93 5.27 -5.45
N ASP A 12 -37.24 4.85 -6.68
CA ASP A 12 -38.27 3.83 -6.96
C ASP A 12 -37.94 2.47 -6.32
N ASN A 13 -36.66 2.16 -6.12
CA ASN A 13 -36.18 0.89 -5.58
C ASN A 13 -35.73 0.98 -4.10
N ALA A 14 -35.82 2.14 -3.45
CA ALA A 14 -35.34 2.33 -2.07
C ALA A 14 -36.05 1.43 -1.06
N ASP A 15 -37.32 1.09 -1.30
CA ASP A 15 -38.07 0.13 -0.48
C ASP A 15 -37.49 -1.27 -0.49
N MET A 16 -36.81 -1.65 -1.56
CA MET A 16 -36.13 -2.94 -1.67
C MET A 16 -35.04 -3.07 -0.61
N ILE A 17 -34.27 -2.00 -0.36
CA ILE A 17 -33.25 -1.96 0.69
C ILE A 17 -33.88 -2.23 2.05
N ARG A 18 -34.97 -1.51 2.38
CA ARG A 18 -35.70 -1.69 3.64
C ARG A 18 -36.21 -3.13 3.81
N ARG A 19 -36.71 -3.76 2.74
CA ARG A 19 -37.14 -5.17 2.75
C ARG A 19 -35.96 -6.12 2.99
N VAL A 20 -34.81 -5.91 2.34
CA VAL A 20 -33.59 -6.70 2.56
C VAL A 20 -33.12 -6.60 4.00
N MET A 21 -33.08 -5.39 4.56
CA MET A 21 -32.70 -5.16 5.96
C MET A 21 -33.63 -5.88 6.93
N ARG A 22 -34.95 -5.74 6.78
CA ARG A 22 -35.93 -6.43 7.63
C ARG A 22 -35.77 -7.95 7.55
N ARG A 23 -35.55 -8.50 6.35
CA ARG A 23 -35.36 -9.94 6.16
C ARG A 23 -34.09 -10.45 6.85
N ASN A 24 -33.04 -9.62 6.90
CA ASN A 24 -31.76 -9.93 7.53
C ASN A 24 -31.62 -9.33 8.94
N TRP A 25 -32.71 -8.86 9.56
CA TRP A 25 -32.68 -8.22 10.88
C TRP A 25 -32.01 -9.09 11.96
N PRO A 26 -32.28 -10.41 12.04
CA PRO A 26 -31.59 -11.26 13.02
C PRO A 26 -30.06 -11.24 12.87
N LEU A 27 -29.55 -11.15 11.64
CA LEU A 27 -28.12 -11.07 11.35
C LEU A 27 -27.54 -9.72 11.79
N ILE A 28 -28.24 -8.62 11.46
CA ILE A 28 -27.86 -7.25 11.86
C ILE A 28 -27.76 -7.16 13.39
N CYS A 29 -28.76 -7.68 14.12
CA CYS A 29 -28.75 -7.71 15.58
C CYS A 29 -27.62 -8.59 16.14
N ALA A 30 -27.44 -9.81 15.60
CA ALA A 30 -26.41 -10.74 16.09
C ALA A 30 -25.00 -10.18 15.93
N MET A 31 -24.78 -9.36 14.91
CA MET A 31 -23.51 -8.71 14.62
C MET A 31 -23.39 -7.30 15.22
N ARG A 32 -24.41 -6.83 15.95
CA ARG A 32 -24.46 -5.48 16.55
C ARG A 32 -24.12 -4.37 15.56
N LEU A 33 -24.58 -4.52 14.32
CA LEU A 33 -24.36 -3.52 13.28
C LEU A 33 -25.31 -2.34 13.48
N ASP A 34 -24.83 -1.14 13.19
CA ASP A 34 -25.70 0.04 13.14
C ASP A 34 -26.67 -0.09 11.97
N TRP A 35 -27.93 0.24 12.23
CA TRP A 35 -28.98 0.20 11.23
C TRP A 35 -28.70 1.18 10.09
N ASP A 36 -28.24 2.39 10.42
CA ASP A 36 -28.00 3.44 9.43
C ASP A 36 -26.77 3.12 8.59
N ASP A 37 -25.71 2.55 9.17
CA ASP A 37 -24.53 2.10 8.43
C ASP A 37 -24.87 0.99 7.45
N VAL A 38 -25.68 0.00 7.88
CA VAL A 38 -26.13 -1.08 6.99
C VAL A 38 -26.99 -0.52 5.86
N TYR A 39 -27.87 0.44 6.16
CA TYR A 39 -28.66 1.10 5.13
C TYR A 39 -27.78 1.83 4.10
N GLN A 40 -26.77 2.58 4.56
CA GLN A 40 -25.84 3.32 3.69
C GLN A 40 -25.03 2.38 2.79
N GLU A 41 -24.46 1.31 3.35
CA GLU A 41 -23.73 0.29 2.56
C GLU A 41 -24.63 -0.36 1.49
N LEU A 42 -25.87 -0.69 1.84
CA LEU A 42 -26.83 -1.24 0.89
C LEU A 42 -27.27 -0.21 -0.16
N ALA A 43 -27.40 1.06 0.20
CA ALA A 43 -27.70 2.14 -0.73
C ALA A 43 -26.58 2.33 -1.76
N ILE A 44 -25.32 2.31 -1.31
CA ILE A 44 -24.15 2.35 -2.19
C ILE A 44 -24.15 1.13 -3.13
N ALA A 45 -24.43 -0.06 -2.60
CA ALA A 45 -24.51 -1.27 -3.42
C ALA A 45 -25.62 -1.18 -4.49
N ALA A 46 -26.79 -0.61 -4.17
CA ALA A 46 -27.88 -0.41 -5.12
C ALA A 46 -27.53 0.63 -6.20
N LEU A 47 -26.90 1.74 -5.83
CA LEU A 47 -26.44 2.74 -6.79
C LEU A 47 -25.40 2.17 -7.74
N ASN A 48 -24.43 1.41 -7.23
CA ASN A 48 -23.44 0.70 -8.05
C ASN A 48 -24.11 -0.35 -8.94
N ALA A 49 -25.18 -1.02 -8.47
CA ALA A 49 -25.94 -1.97 -9.27
C ALA A 49 -26.65 -1.29 -10.45
N ILE A 50 -27.19 -0.09 -10.24
CA ILE A 50 -27.80 0.72 -11.29
C ILE A 50 -26.76 1.13 -12.32
N ASP A 51 -25.59 1.62 -11.89
CA ASP A 51 -24.51 2.06 -12.78
C ASP A 51 -23.90 0.92 -13.61
N THR A 52 -23.90 -0.29 -13.07
CA THR A 52 -23.31 -1.48 -13.69
C THR A 52 -24.33 -2.41 -14.33
N PHE A 53 -25.59 -1.98 -14.44
CA PHE A 53 -26.66 -2.77 -15.02
C PHE A 53 -26.40 -3.01 -16.51
N ASP A 54 -26.46 -4.28 -16.91
CA ASP A 54 -26.33 -4.73 -18.29
C ASP A 54 -27.57 -5.55 -18.66
N PRO A 55 -28.41 -5.07 -19.60
CA PRO A 55 -29.63 -5.76 -20.01
C PRO A 55 -29.35 -7.08 -20.74
N MET A 56 -28.13 -7.31 -21.23
CA MET A 56 -27.73 -8.59 -21.83
C MET A 56 -27.43 -9.67 -20.78
N ARG A 57 -27.12 -9.26 -19.55
CA ARG A 57 -26.73 -10.17 -18.45
C ARG A 57 -27.82 -10.37 -17.41
N SER A 58 -28.83 -9.50 -17.36
CA SER A 58 -29.90 -9.55 -16.37
C SER A 58 -31.24 -9.16 -16.99
N GLU A 59 -32.29 -9.90 -16.62
CA GLU A 59 -33.66 -9.75 -17.15
C GLU A 59 -34.26 -8.36 -16.89
N CYS A 60 -34.06 -7.82 -15.68
CA CYS A 60 -34.52 -6.49 -15.31
C CYS A 60 -33.63 -5.86 -14.23
N ILE A 61 -33.70 -4.54 -14.12
CA ILE A 61 -32.88 -3.77 -13.18
C ILE A 61 -33.22 -4.09 -11.73
N GLN A 62 -34.49 -4.35 -11.42
CA GLN A 62 -34.93 -4.71 -10.07
C GLN A 62 -34.32 -6.04 -9.61
N ALA A 63 -34.28 -7.05 -10.48
CA ALA A 63 -33.65 -8.33 -10.19
C ALA A 63 -32.13 -8.18 -9.99
N HIS A 64 -31.49 -7.33 -10.80
CA HIS A 64 -30.06 -7.03 -10.66
C HIS A 64 -29.74 -6.33 -9.34
N ILE A 65 -30.49 -5.28 -8.98
CA ILE A 65 -30.36 -4.56 -7.70
C ILE A 65 -30.58 -5.55 -6.54
N TRP A 66 -31.66 -6.33 -6.57
CA TRP A 66 -31.94 -7.31 -5.54
C TRP A 66 -30.77 -8.27 -5.32
N MET A 67 -30.23 -8.84 -6.40
CA MET A 67 -29.09 -9.75 -6.34
C MET A 67 -27.85 -9.06 -5.73
N LYS A 68 -27.53 -7.83 -6.15
CA LYS A 68 -26.40 -7.06 -5.61
C LYS A 68 -26.56 -6.76 -4.12
N LEU A 69 -27.79 -6.46 -3.67
CA LEU A 69 -28.09 -6.27 -2.24
C LEU A 69 -27.84 -7.54 -1.43
N GLN A 70 -28.22 -8.73 -1.94
CA GLN A 70 -27.94 -10.00 -1.26
C GLN A 70 -26.43 -10.23 -1.12
N TYR A 71 -25.65 -9.97 -2.17
CA TYR A 71 -24.19 -10.06 -2.11
C TYR A 71 -23.56 -9.04 -1.17
N ALA A 72 -24.13 -7.84 -1.06
CA ALA A 72 -23.67 -6.82 -0.12
C ALA A 72 -23.85 -7.30 1.34
N VAL A 73 -25.02 -7.85 1.69
CA VAL A 73 -25.25 -8.46 3.02
C VAL A 73 -24.25 -9.60 3.29
N LEU A 74 -24.03 -10.50 2.33
CA LEU A 74 -23.04 -11.57 2.46
C LEU A 74 -21.62 -11.02 2.66
N THR A 75 -21.30 -9.91 2.01
CA THR A 75 -20.01 -9.22 2.15
C THR A 75 -19.85 -8.63 3.55
N ILE A 76 -20.87 -7.93 4.06
CA ILE A 76 -20.92 -7.41 5.44
C ILE A 76 -20.70 -8.56 6.43
N LYS A 77 -21.43 -9.67 6.26
CA LYS A 77 -21.27 -10.89 7.07
C LYS A 77 -19.84 -11.42 7.03
N ARG A 78 -19.24 -11.49 5.84
CA ARG A 78 -17.90 -12.04 5.64
C ARG A 78 -16.81 -11.15 6.23
N GLN A 79 -16.99 -9.84 6.20
CA GLN A 79 -16.04 -8.86 6.71
C GLN A 79 -16.13 -8.68 8.23
N TYR A 80 -17.31 -8.91 8.82
CA TYR A 80 -17.47 -8.83 10.26
C TYR A 80 -16.58 -9.83 11.00
N ARG A 81 -15.89 -9.32 12.00
CA ARG A 81 -15.00 -10.07 12.88
C ARG A 81 -15.32 -9.63 14.31
N PRO A 82 -15.97 -10.47 15.13
CA PRO A 82 -16.32 -10.11 16.50
C PRO A 82 -15.08 -9.97 17.40
N CYS A 83 -13.93 -10.46 16.97
CA CYS A 83 -12.65 -10.37 17.67
C CYS A 83 -11.48 -10.25 16.69
N GLY A 84 -10.36 -9.71 17.17
CA GLY A 84 -9.14 -9.48 16.39
C GLY A 84 -9.04 -8.07 15.80
N LEU A 85 -7.97 -7.81 15.04
CA LEU A 85 -7.75 -6.54 14.36
C LEU A 85 -8.78 -6.35 13.23
N THR A 86 -9.68 -5.40 13.40
CA THR A 86 -10.70 -5.00 12.42
C THR A 86 -10.17 -3.91 11.48
N GLY A 87 -10.87 -3.62 10.37
CA GLY A 87 -10.52 -2.53 9.45
C GLY A 87 -9.48 -2.86 8.37
N TYR A 88 -8.95 -4.08 8.31
CA TYR A 88 -7.91 -4.46 7.33
C TYR A 88 -8.44 -4.77 5.90
N GLY A 89 -9.74 -4.65 5.63
CA GLY A 89 -10.30 -4.73 4.28
C GLY A 89 -9.73 -5.85 3.40
N ARG A 90 -9.18 -5.48 2.24
CA ARG A 90 -8.41 -6.36 1.32
C ARG A 90 -6.89 -6.29 1.51
N GLN A 91 -6.41 -5.52 2.48
CA GLN A 91 -4.97 -5.36 2.74
C GLN A 91 -4.38 -6.67 3.31
N PRO A 92 -3.08 -6.93 3.09
CA PRO A 92 -2.38 -8.01 3.78
C PRO A 92 -2.52 -7.85 5.29
N ARG A 93 -2.73 -8.96 6.00
CA ARG A 93 -2.85 -8.92 7.45
C ARG A 93 -1.52 -8.53 8.08
N PRO A 94 -1.53 -7.71 9.15
CA PRO A 94 -0.32 -7.41 9.88
C PRO A 94 0.17 -8.68 10.58
N VAL A 95 1.48 -8.87 10.58
CA VAL A 95 2.11 -9.92 11.38
C VAL A 95 2.15 -9.42 12.82
N VAL A 96 1.55 -10.18 13.73
CA VAL A 96 1.60 -9.90 15.16
C VAL A 96 2.79 -10.64 15.75
N VAL A 97 3.70 -9.91 16.39
CA VAL A 97 4.86 -10.48 17.08
C VAL A 97 4.77 -10.10 18.56
N SER A 98 5.02 -11.06 19.44
CA SER A 98 5.13 -10.80 20.88
C SER A 98 6.30 -9.85 21.15
N LEU A 99 6.12 -8.90 22.08
CA LEU A 99 7.18 -7.97 22.48
C LEU A 99 8.45 -8.69 22.93
N GLU A 100 8.31 -9.83 23.61
CA GLU A 100 9.44 -10.67 24.05
C GLU A 100 10.24 -11.29 22.88
N GLN A 101 9.65 -11.38 21.69
CA GLN A 101 10.30 -11.88 20.47
C GLN A 101 10.73 -10.74 19.53
N SER A 102 10.57 -9.48 19.95
CA SER A 102 10.87 -8.31 19.11
C SER A 102 12.35 -7.92 19.09
N GLU A 103 13.20 -8.56 19.90
CA GLU A 103 14.65 -8.35 19.86
C GLU A 103 15.19 -8.64 18.45
N GLY A 104 15.75 -7.62 17.79
CA GLY A 104 16.26 -7.72 16.41
C GLY A 104 15.23 -7.48 15.29
N MET A 105 13.98 -7.12 15.63
CA MET A 105 12.91 -6.88 14.66
C MET A 105 12.75 -5.41 14.23
N GLU A 106 13.72 -4.56 14.57
CA GLU A 106 13.84 -3.15 14.14
C GLU A 106 13.70 -2.97 12.63
N ARG A 107 14.13 -3.98 11.86
CA ARG A 107 14.00 -4.03 10.39
C ARG A 107 12.56 -4.01 9.87
N PHE A 108 11.58 -4.46 10.66
CA PHE A 108 10.17 -4.49 10.29
C PHE A 108 9.38 -3.26 10.78
N LEU A 109 9.93 -2.53 11.76
CA LEU A 109 9.38 -1.26 12.25
C LEU A 109 9.89 -0.06 11.44
N ALA A 110 11.03 -0.22 10.76
CA ALA A 110 11.45 0.71 9.73
C ALA A 110 10.40 0.68 8.62
N THR A 111 9.59 1.75 8.55
CA THR A 111 8.88 2.09 7.32
C THR A 111 9.97 2.15 6.26
N GLU A 112 9.95 1.24 5.29
CA GLU A 112 10.86 1.31 4.13
C GLU A 112 10.83 2.77 3.67
N PRO A 113 11.94 3.53 3.78
CA PRO A 113 11.94 4.89 3.30
C PRO A 113 11.60 4.77 1.83
N ALA A 114 10.44 5.34 1.46
CA ALA A 114 9.93 5.33 0.11
C ALA A 114 11.11 5.59 -0.81
N LYS A 115 11.39 4.70 -1.78
CA LYS A 115 12.53 4.73 -2.69
C LYS A 115 12.86 6.17 -3.12
N GLU A 116 13.61 6.89 -2.29
CA GLU A 116 14.26 8.11 -2.67
C GLU A 116 15.27 7.58 -3.65
N SER A 117 15.11 7.98 -4.92
CA SER A 117 16.12 7.75 -5.94
C SER A 117 17.44 8.11 -5.27
N GLN A 118 18.25 7.10 -4.98
CA GLN A 118 19.31 7.20 -3.98
C GLN A 118 20.40 8.07 -4.59
N GLU A 119 20.19 9.37 -4.50
CA GLU A 119 21.01 10.38 -5.12
C GLU A 119 22.34 10.31 -4.38
N LEU A 120 23.36 9.82 -5.09
CA LEU A 120 24.72 9.74 -4.54
C LEU A 120 25.07 11.06 -3.86
N SER A 121 25.52 10.98 -2.61
CA SER A 121 25.95 12.15 -1.82
C SER A 121 26.83 13.08 -2.67
N PRO A 122 26.70 14.41 -2.56
CA PRO A 122 27.49 15.36 -3.33
C PRO A 122 29.01 15.11 -3.19
N ALA A 123 29.46 14.68 -2.01
CA ALA A 123 30.86 14.29 -1.78
C ALA A 123 31.25 13.03 -2.58
N MET A 124 30.33 12.06 -2.71
CA MET A 124 30.54 10.86 -3.52
C MET A 124 30.55 11.20 -5.02
N ARG A 125 29.65 12.08 -5.49
CA ARG A 125 29.67 12.57 -6.89
C ARG A 125 30.99 13.28 -7.19
N GLN A 126 31.48 14.10 -6.26
CA GLN A 126 32.76 14.78 -6.40
C GLN A 126 33.94 13.79 -6.40
N ALA A 127 33.93 12.79 -5.53
CA ALA A 127 34.97 11.76 -5.49
C ALA A 127 35.05 10.95 -6.80
N LEU A 128 33.89 10.58 -7.36
CA LEU A 128 33.79 9.85 -8.64
C LEU A 128 34.18 10.71 -9.85
N SER A 129 34.00 12.04 -9.76
CA SER A 129 34.40 12.97 -10.82
C SER A 129 35.92 13.07 -11.00
N ARG A 130 36.68 12.86 -9.92
CA ARG A 130 38.15 12.92 -9.89
C ARG A 130 38.85 11.66 -10.40
N LEU A 131 38.09 10.59 -10.62
CA LEU A 131 38.63 9.31 -11.09
C LEU A 131 38.83 9.33 -12.60
N ASP A 132 39.88 8.68 -13.09
CA ASP A 132 40.14 8.58 -14.53
C ASP A 132 39.09 7.71 -15.24
N LYS A 133 38.91 7.90 -16.55
CA LYS A 133 37.86 7.21 -17.33
C LYS A 133 38.00 5.68 -17.27
N GLU A 134 39.23 5.17 -17.37
CA GLU A 134 39.49 3.72 -17.32
C GLU A 134 39.19 3.12 -15.93
N GLU A 135 39.53 3.84 -14.87
CA GLU A 135 39.27 3.44 -13.49
C GLU A 135 37.76 3.45 -13.18
N ARG A 136 37.04 4.46 -13.69
CA ARG A 136 35.58 4.55 -13.56
C ARG A 136 34.88 3.39 -14.26
N GLU A 137 35.28 3.06 -15.49
CA GLU A 137 34.73 1.92 -16.21
C GLU A 137 35.03 0.58 -15.52
N ALA A 138 36.20 0.45 -14.88
CA ALA A 138 36.55 -0.74 -14.11
C ALA A 138 35.68 -0.87 -12.85
N VAL A 139 35.42 0.22 -12.13
CA VAL A 139 34.52 0.24 -10.96
C VAL A 139 33.07 -0.06 -11.36
N ILE A 140 32.58 0.49 -12.48
CA ILE A 140 31.21 0.19 -12.96
C ILE A 140 31.05 -1.29 -13.32
N ARG A 141 32.05 -1.89 -13.98
CA ARG A 141 32.04 -3.34 -14.28
C ARG A 141 32.05 -4.17 -13.00
N TYR A 142 32.85 -3.77 -12.01
CA TYR A 142 32.88 -4.41 -10.69
C TYR A 142 31.51 -4.36 -9.98
N LEU A 143 30.84 -3.19 -9.99
CA LEU A 143 29.52 -3.03 -9.37
C LEU A 143 28.40 -3.79 -10.09
N ASN A 144 28.57 -4.06 -11.39
CA ASN A 144 27.63 -4.86 -12.18
C ASN A 144 27.92 -6.37 -12.11
N ASP A 145 28.73 -6.83 -11.14
CA ASP A 145 29.17 -8.21 -10.98
C ASP A 145 29.82 -8.82 -12.25
N GLN A 146 30.45 -7.98 -13.07
CA GLN A 146 31.19 -8.45 -14.24
C GLN A 146 32.66 -8.71 -13.86
N GLU A 147 33.15 -9.94 -14.08
CA GLU A 147 34.54 -10.31 -13.82
C GLU A 147 35.52 -9.38 -14.55
N SER A 148 36.25 -8.58 -13.78
CA SER A 148 37.24 -7.67 -14.33
C SER A 148 38.62 -8.34 -14.37
N LYS A 149 39.23 -8.46 -15.56
CA LYS A 149 40.58 -9.04 -15.74
C LYS A 149 41.72 -8.24 -15.05
N ARG A 150 41.40 -7.16 -14.34
CA ARG A 150 42.35 -6.22 -13.74
C ARG A 150 41.94 -5.88 -12.29
N GLU A 151 41.88 -6.88 -11.43
CA GLU A 151 41.57 -6.70 -9.99
C GLU A 151 42.43 -5.63 -9.30
N ARG A 152 43.70 -5.51 -9.70
CA ARG A 152 44.61 -4.50 -9.18
C ARG A 152 44.14 -3.08 -9.48
N THR A 153 43.65 -2.81 -10.70
CA THR A 153 43.19 -1.47 -11.08
C THR A 153 41.88 -1.11 -10.40
N VAL A 154 40.99 -2.09 -10.17
CA VAL A 154 39.76 -1.89 -9.39
C VAL A 154 40.10 -1.54 -7.95
N LYS A 155 41.04 -2.26 -7.32
CA LYS A 155 41.46 -1.99 -5.95
C LYS A 155 42.08 -0.59 -5.82
N THR A 156 42.98 -0.21 -6.72
CA THR A 156 43.57 1.15 -6.74
C THR A 156 42.51 2.22 -6.95
N ALA A 157 41.53 1.99 -7.82
CA ALA A 157 40.43 2.92 -8.06
C ALA A 157 39.53 3.09 -6.83
N LEU A 158 39.20 2.01 -6.13
CA LEU A 158 38.42 2.06 -4.88
C LEU A 158 39.18 2.79 -3.76
N ASP A 159 40.50 2.55 -3.64
CA ASP A 159 41.34 3.27 -2.68
C ASP A 159 41.37 4.79 -2.98
N LYS A 160 41.45 5.17 -4.26
CA LYS A 160 41.35 6.58 -4.69
C LYS A 160 39.99 7.20 -4.35
N VAL A 161 38.89 6.50 -4.64
CA VAL A 161 37.54 6.98 -4.29
C VAL A 161 37.41 7.20 -2.78
N ARG A 162 37.96 6.29 -1.96
CA ARG A 162 37.98 6.45 -0.50
C ARG A 162 38.73 7.70 -0.06
N VAL A 163 39.92 7.94 -0.62
CA VAL A 163 40.74 9.13 -0.31
C VAL A 163 40.00 10.41 -0.71
N TYR A 164 39.44 10.46 -1.92
CA TYR A 164 38.71 11.64 -2.40
C TYR A 164 37.42 11.89 -1.63
N TYR A 165 36.71 10.84 -1.22
CA TYR A 165 35.52 10.96 -0.39
C TYR A 165 35.84 11.52 0.99
N LEU A 166 36.89 11.01 1.65
CA LEU A 166 37.35 11.52 2.95
C LEU A 166 37.87 12.96 2.87
N ALA A 167 38.44 13.37 1.73
CA ALA A 167 38.84 14.74 1.50
C ALA A 167 37.65 15.68 1.23
N ALA A 168 36.55 15.17 0.65
CA ALA A 168 35.34 15.94 0.33
C ALA A 168 34.31 15.98 1.46
N SER A 169 34.39 15.04 2.40
CA SER A 169 33.56 14.97 3.60
C SER A 169 34.36 15.53 4.77
N PRO A 170 34.26 16.84 5.12
CA PRO A 170 34.82 17.31 6.38
C PRO A 170 34.17 16.49 7.49
N GLY A 171 34.97 15.70 8.20
CA GLY A 171 34.48 14.88 9.30
C GLY A 171 33.70 15.74 10.30
N PRO A 172 32.74 15.16 11.05
CA PRO A 172 32.10 15.89 12.14
C PRO A 172 33.20 16.37 13.08
N GLN A 173 33.35 17.69 13.22
CA GLN A 173 34.15 18.27 14.29
C GLN A 173 33.49 17.78 15.59
N CYS A 174 34.10 16.81 16.27
CA CYS A 174 33.76 16.51 17.65
C CYS A 174 33.98 17.81 18.42
N ALA A 175 32.88 18.49 18.75
CA ALA A 175 32.89 19.50 19.78
C ALA A 175 33.25 18.78 21.08
N VAL A 176 34.53 18.84 21.43
CA VAL A 176 35.03 18.48 22.76
C VAL A 176 34.33 19.45 23.71
N GLY A 177 33.33 18.95 24.44
CA GLY A 177 32.70 19.69 25.52
C GLY A 177 33.76 20.02 26.57
N THR A 178 34.08 21.30 26.69
CA THR A 178 34.80 21.83 27.84
C THR A 178 33.91 21.76 29.08
N TRP A 179 34.53 21.27 30.15
CA TRP A 179 34.01 21.04 31.50
C TRP A 179 33.41 22.30 32.13
#